data_AF-A0A552V4A3-F1
#
_entry.id   AF-A0A552V4A3-F1
#
_cell.length_a   1.000
_cell.length_b   1.000
_cell.length_c   1.000
_cell.angle_alpha   90.00
_cell.angle_beta   90.00
_cell.angle_gamma   90.00
#
_symmetry.space_group_name_H-M   'P 1'
#
loop_
_entity.id
_entity.type
_entity.pdbx_description
1 polymer ?
#
loop_
_entity_poly.entity_id
_entity_poly.type
_entity_poly.pdbx_seq_one_letter_code
_entity_poly.pdbx_strand_id
1 'polypeptide(L)'
;MKAIRAINYIVLIIPIILGLIGIQDEEFLIMAALSTMVTGAAQVIIALIMILGKHRNPLLFSYFAIVAVFFLIWGFIGNYEFYIFVIPVMLALYFTYIVYIQMKLEKQKPSIEIRGNE
;
A
#
# COMPACT_ATOMS: atom_id res chain seq x y z
N MET A 1 -1.72 6.14 13.33
CA MET A 1 -2.01 4.86 12.66
C MET A 1 -3.45 4.65 12.16
N LYS A 2 -4.51 5.00 12.93
CA LYS A 2 -5.90 4.83 12.45
C LYS A 2 -6.19 5.55 11.13
N ALA A 3 -5.72 6.80 11.00
CA ALA A 3 -5.85 7.59 9.77
C ALA A 3 -5.14 6.95 8.57
N ILE A 4 -3.88 6.52 8.75
CA ILE A 4 -3.09 5.82 7.72
C ILE A 4 -3.81 4.58 7.19
N ARG A 5 -4.40 3.78 8.09
CA ARG A 5 -5.17 2.60 7.71
C ARG A 5 -6.43 2.97 6.91
N ALA A 6 -7.16 3.99 7.36
CA ALA A 6 -8.37 4.46 6.68
C ALA A 6 -8.05 4.96 5.27
N ILE A 7 -6.99 5.76 5.12
CA ILE A 7 -6.51 6.24 3.83
C ILE A 7 -6.18 5.06 2.94
N ASN A 8 -5.35 4.11 3.40
CA ASN A 8 -4.97 2.95 2.59
C ASN A 8 -6.18 2.14 2.08
N TYR A 9 -7.21 1.95 2.90
CA TYR A 9 -8.43 1.28 2.45
C TYR A 9 -9.21 2.08 1.41
N ILE A 10 -9.33 3.40 1.60
CA ILE A 10 -10.01 4.28 0.63
C ILE A 10 -9.30 4.19 -0.71
N VAL A 11 -7.96 4.32 -0.72
CA VAL A 11 -7.22 4.30 -1.98
C VAL A 11 -7.27 2.93 -2.66
N LEU A 12 -7.33 1.84 -1.89
CA LEU A 12 -7.46 0.48 -2.44
C LEU A 12 -8.85 0.16 -3.02
N ILE A 13 -9.92 0.68 -2.44
CA ILE A 13 -11.30 0.37 -2.87
C ILE A 13 -11.62 0.98 -4.23
N ILE A 14 -11.06 2.16 -4.54
CA ILE A 14 -11.33 2.89 -5.78
C ILE A 14 -11.00 2.05 -7.03
N PRO A 15 -9.76 1.52 -7.22
CA PRO A 15 -9.44 0.69 -8.38
C PRO A 15 -10.25 -0.60 -8.45
N ILE A 16 -10.63 -1.17 -7.31
CA ILE A 16 -11.46 -2.39 -7.27
C ILE A 16 -12.86 -2.09 -7.81
N ILE A 17 -13.50 -1.01 -7.34
CA ILE A 17 -14.83 -0.62 -7.83
C ILE A 17 -14.78 -0.30 -9.32
N LEU A 18 -13.80 0.50 -9.76
CA LEU A 18 -13.63 0.82 -11.18
C LEU A 18 -13.39 -0.43 -12.03
N GLY A 19 -12.57 -1.37 -11.54
CA GLY A 19 -12.31 -2.64 -12.24
C GLY A 19 -13.57 -3.51 -12.36
N LEU A 20 -14.44 -3.54 -11.34
CA LEU A 20 -15.71 -4.28 -11.39
C LEU A 20 -16.70 -3.66 -12.38
N ILE A 21 -16.78 -2.32 -12.43
CA ILE A 21 -17.59 -1.62 -13.44
C ILE A 21 -17.02 -1.86 -14.84
N GLY A 22 -15.69 -1.93 -14.93
CA GLY A 22 -14.90 -2.26 -16.12
C GLY A 22 -15.29 -3.56 -16.83
N ILE A 23 -15.93 -4.50 -16.12
CA ILE A 23 -16.43 -5.75 -16.70
C ILE A 23 -17.57 -5.49 -17.69
N GLN A 24 -18.37 -4.44 -17.46
CA GLN A 24 -19.50 -4.06 -18.32
C GLN A 24 -19.13 -2.96 -19.33
N ASP A 25 -18.14 -2.13 -19.00
CA ASP A 25 -17.70 -1.01 -19.82
C ASP A 25 -16.18 -0.88 -19.78
N GLU A 26 -15.52 -1.23 -20.88
CA GLU A 26 -14.06 -1.29 -20.99
C GLU A 26 -13.36 0.06 -20.72
N GLU A 27 -14.05 1.20 -20.86
CA GLU A 27 -13.46 2.52 -20.52
C GLU A 27 -13.07 2.59 -19.04
N PHE A 28 -13.86 1.95 -18.17
CA PHE A 28 -13.59 1.87 -16.74
C PHE A 28 -12.39 0.97 -16.40
N LEU A 29 -11.97 0.05 -17.28
CA LEU A 29 -10.73 -0.72 -17.07
C LEU A 29 -9.49 0.17 -17.17
N ILE A 30 -9.50 1.14 -18.09
CA ILE A 30 -8.42 2.13 -18.21
C ILE A 30 -8.42 3.04 -16.97
N MET A 31 -9.59 3.50 -16.53
CA MET A 31 -9.70 4.28 -15.29
C MET A 31 -9.27 3.49 -14.05
N ALA A 32 -9.59 2.19 -13.99
CA ALA A 32 -9.14 1.30 -12.93
C ALA A 32 -7.61 1.20 -12.92
N ALA A 33 -6.98 0.97 -14.07
CA ALA A 33 -5.52 0.92 -14.19
C ALA A 33 -4.86 2.23 -13.72
N LEU A 34 -5.35 3.38 -14.18
CA LEU A 34 -4.85 4.69 -13.76
C LEU A 34 -5.03 4.93 -12.26
N SER A 35 -6.20 4.61 -11.70
CA SER A 35 -6.42 4.74 -10.26
C SER A 35 -5.54 3.80 -9.43
N THR A 36 -5.15 2.65 -9.98
CA THR A 36 -4.20 1.73 -9.36
C THR A 36 -2.80 2.34 -9.27
N MET A 37 -2.38 3.11 -10.28
CA MET A 37 -1.12 3.87 -10.24
C MET A 37 -1.16 4.98 -9.18
N VAL A 38 -2.27 5.73 -9.12
CA VAL A 38 -2.49 6.74 -8.07
C VAL A 38 -2.45 6.09 -6.68
N THR A 39 -3.01 4.90 -6.54
CA THR A 39 -2.97 4.11 -5.31
C THR A 39 -1.54 3.76 -4.91
N GLY A 40 -0.75 3.22 -5.84
CA GLY A 40 0.66 2.93 -5.60
C GLY A 40 1.45 4.17 -5.17
N ALA A 41 1.26 5.31 -5.85
CA ALA A 41 1.90 6.57 -5.48
C ALA A 41 1.49 7.05 -4.07
N ALA A 42 0.21 6.99 -3.74
CA ALA A 42 -0.27 7.33 -2.41
C ALA A 42 0.36 6.44 -1.33
N GLN A 43 0.48 5.14 -1.58
CA GLN A 43 1.08 4.22 -0.62
C GLN A 43 2.58 4.46 -0.43
N VAL A 44 3.32 4.86 -1.47
CA VAL A 44 4.72 5.30 -1.33
C VAL A 44 4.82 6.51 -0.41
N ILE A 45 3.97 7.52 -0.59
CA ILE A 45 3.95 8.72 0.26
C ILE A 45 3.66 8.34 1.71
N ILE A 46 2.67 7.48 1.95
CA ILE A 46 2.32 7.02 3.30
C ILE A 46 3.49 6.23 3.92
N ALA A 47 4.15 5.36 3.16
CA ALA A 47 5.32 4.62 3.64
C ALA A 47 6.46 5.58 4.03
N LEU A 48 6.72 6.61 3.23
CA LEU A 48 7.71 7.65 3.56
C LEU A 48 7.34 8.40 4.85
N ILE A 49 6.08 8.82 5.00
CA ILE A 49 5.59 9.48 6.23
C ILE A 49 5.83 8.59 7.46
N MET A 50 5.55 7.29 7.35
CA MET A 50 5.78 6.34 8.43
C MET A 50 7.27 6.17 8.76
N ILE A 51 8.16 6.09 7.75
CA ILE A 51 9.61 6.00 7.95
C ILE A 51 10.12 7.25 8.69
N LEU A 52 9.69 8.44 8.27
CA LEU A 52 10.07 9.72 8.88
C LEU A 52 9.48 9.89 10.29
N GLY A 53 8.30 9.32 10.56
CA GLY A 53 7.61 9.34 11.85
C GLY A 53 8.23 8.46 12.95
N LYS A 54 9.45 7.94 12.76
CA LYS A 54 10.15 6.95 13.63
C LYS A 54 9.50 5.57 13.70
N HIS A 55 8.58 5.21 12.80
CA HIS A 55 8.10 3.82 12.65
C HIS A 55 9.12 3.02 11.83
N ARG A 56 10.29 2.76 12.44
CA ARG A 56 11.38 1.99 11.84
C ARG A 56 11.04 0.50 11.82
N ASN A 57 10.27 0.10 10.81
CA ASN A 57 9.98 -1.30 10.54
C ASN A 57 10.72 -1.74 9.27
N PRO A 58 11.57 -2.79 9.30
CA PRO A 58 12.27 -3.28 8.10
C PRO A 58 11.30 -3.68 6.98
N LEU A 59 10.06 -4.07 7.33
CA LEU A 59 9.02 -4.37 6.34
C LEU A 59 8.64 -3.12 5.51
N LEU A 60 8.64 -1.93 6.10
CA LEU A 60 8.37 -0.68 5.35
C LEU A 60 9.46 -0.39 4.32
N PHE A 61 10.71 -0.69 4.65
CA PHE A 61 11.82 -0.51 3.72
C PHE A 61 11.71 -1.50 2.55
N SER A 62 11.40 -2.77 2.84
CA SER A 62 11.15 -3.77 1.80
C SER A 62 9.96 -3.39 0.90
N TYR A 63 8.89 -2.83 1.49
CA TYR A 63 7.73 -2.34 0.75
C TYR A 63 8.14 -1.24 -0.23
N PHE A 64 8.85 -0.22 0.26
CA PHE A 64 9.34 0.87 -0.59
C PHE A 64 10.25 0.37 -1.72
N ALA A 65 11.16 -0.56 -1.43
CA ALA A 65 12.04 -1.15 -2.43
C ALA A 65 11.26 -1.90 -3.51
N ILE A 66 10.27 -2.72 -3.14
CA ILE A 66 9.45 -3.47 -4.11
C ILE A 66 8.64 -2.51 -4.98
N VAL A 67 8.04 -1.46 -4.40
CA VAL A 67 7.27 -0.48 -5.17
C VAL A 67 8.18 0.29 -6.15
N ALA A 68 9.37 0.71 -5.71
CA ALA A 68 10.34 1.38 -6.58
C ALA A 68 10.77 0.48 -7.74
N VAL A 69 11.07 -0.79 -7.46
CA VAL A 69 11.41 -1.79 -8.48
C VAL A 69 10.24 -1.99 -9.45
N PHE A 70 9.01 -2.09 -8.96
CA PHE A 70 7.82 -2.19 -9.81
C PHE A 70 7.70 -1.02 -10.79
N PHE A 71 7.82 0.22 -10.31
CA PHE A 71 7.75 1.40 -11.20
C PHE A 71 8.90 1.46 -12.20
N LEU A 72 10.12 1.06 -11.81
CA LEU A 72 11.24 0.96 -12.74
C LEU A 72 10.98 -0.08 -13.83
N ILE A 73 10.62 -1.31 -13.44
CA ILE A 73 10.29 -2.40 -14.38
C ILE A 73 9.18 -1.97 -15.35
N TRP A 74 8.13 -1.34 -14.82
CA TRP A 74 7.04 -0.84 -15.64
C TRP A 74 7.49 0.21 -16.66
N GLY A 75 8.29 1.19 -16.25
CA GLY A 75 8.84 2.22 -17.14
C GLY A 75 9.77 1.68 -18.23
N PHE A 76 10.44 0.54 -18.00
CA PHE A 76 11.29 -0.11 -18.99
C PHE A 76 10.54 -1.05 -19.93
N ILE A 77 9.54 -1.79 -19.43
CA ILE A 77 8.87 -2.85 -20.20
C ILE A 77 7.68 -2.30 -21.01
N GLY A 78 7.02 -1.23 -20.56
CA GLY A 78 6.01 -0.49 -21.33
C GLY A 78 4.74 -1.26 -21.72
N ASN A 79 4.69 -2.58 -21.48
CA ASN A 79 3.59 -3.43 -21.93
C ASN A 79 2.49 -3.51 -20.88
N TYR A 80 1.25 -3.31 -21.34
CA TYR A 80 0.02 -3.35 -20.55
C TYR A 80 -0.43 -4.78 -20.21
N GLU A 81 0.50 -5.64 -19.79
CA GLU A 81 0.17 -7.02 -19.46
C GLU A 81 -0.49 -7.15 -18.08
N PHE A 82 -1.13 -8.30 -17.85
CA PHE A 82 -1.89 -8.66 -16.65
C PHE A 82 -1.17 -8.34 -15.33
N TYR A 83 0.17 -8.37 -15.31
CA TYR A 83 0.98 -8.06 -14.13
C TYR A 83 0.81 -6.62 -13.63
N ILE A 84 0.42 -5.66 -14.49
CA ILE A 84 0.10 -4.28 -14.09
C ILE A 84 -1.09 -4.23 -13.13
N PHE A 85 -2.03 -5.17 -13.23
CA PHE A 85 -3.19 -5.21 -12.35
C PHE A 85 -2.90 -6.02 -11.08
N VAL A 86 -2.18 -7.13 -11.21
CA VAL A 86 -1.93 -8.04 -10.07
C VAL A 86 -0.92 -7.48 -9.09
N ILE A 87 0.21 -6.93 -9.57
CA ILE A 87 1.31 -6.50 -8.69
C ILE A 87 0.87 -5.37 -7.74
N PRO A 88 0.17 -4.31 -8.20
CA PRO A 88 -0.29 -3.27 -7.28
C PRO A 88 -1.30 -3.75 -6.25
N VAL A 89 -2.19 -4.69 -6.60
CA VAL A 89 -3.12 -5.29 -5.63
C VAL A 89 -2.34 -6.06 -4.56
N MET A 90 -1.35 -6.86 -4.97
CA MET A 90 -0.48 -7.59 -4.04
C MET A 90 0.31 -6.63 -3.12
N LEU A 91 0.84 -5.55 -3.69
CA LEU A 91 1.52 -4.49 -2.94
C LEU A 91 0.60 -3.83 -1.92
N ALA A 92 -0.64 -3.54 -2.29
CA ALA A 92 -1.61 -2.95 -1.38
C ALA A 92 -2.00 -3.87 -0.21
N LEU A 93 -2.13 -5.17 -0.47
CA LEU A 93 -2.34 -6.17 0.58
C LEU A 93 -1.11 -6.26 1.50
N TYR A 94 0.09 -6.24 0.95
CA TYR A 94 1.32 -6.24 1.73
C TYR A 94 1.43 -5.00 2.62
N PHE A 95 1.11 -3.82 2.09
CA PHE A 95 1.08 -2.58 2.88
C PHE A 95 0.04 -2.63 4.01
N THR A 96 -1.14 -3.18 3.72
CA THR A 96 -2.20 -3.41 4.72
C THR A 96 -1.70 -4.28 5.87
N TYR A 97 -0.96 -5.36 5.56
CA TYR A 97 -0.35 -6.23 6.54
C TYR A 97 0.68 -5.49 7.42
N ILE A 98 1.53 -4.66 6.82
CA ILE A 98 2.52 -3.84 7.54
C ILE A 98 1.82 -2.89 8.53
N VAL A 99 0.79 -2.18 8.07
CA VAL A 99 0.01 -1.26 8.92
C VAL A 99 -0.64 -2.02 10.08
N TYR A 100 -1.16 -3.22 9.85
CA TYR A 100 -1.73 -4.07 10.90
C TYR A 100 -0.70 -4.45 11.97
N ILE A 101 0.49 -4.95 11.56
CA ILE A 101 1.57 -5.31 12.49
C ILE A 101 2.00 -4.10 13.30
N GLN A 102 2.20 -2.95 12.66
CA GLN A 102 2.63 -1.74 13.34
C GLN A 102 1.61 -1.26 14.38
N MET A 103 0.31 -1.36 14.09
CA MET A 103 -0.75 -1.07 15.06
C MET A 103 -0.75 -2.03 16.25
N LYS A 104 -0.47 -3.33 16.01
CA LYS A 104 -0.38 -4.33 17.08
C LYS A 104 0.80 -4.02 18.01
N LEU A 105 1.95 -3.65 17.45
CA LEU A 105 3.13 -3.26 18.23
C LEU A 105 2.89 -1.97 19.05
N GLU A 106 2.23 -0.96 18.48
CA GLU A 106 1.87 0.26 19.22
C GLU A 106 0.94 -0.02 20.42
N LYS A 107 0.00 -0.97 20.28
CA LYS A 107 -0.89 -1.35 21.39
C LYS A 107 -0.16 -2.10 22.51
N GLN A 108 0.93 -2.81 22.20
CA GLN A 108 1.70 -3.58 23.19
C GLN A 108 2.72 -2.73 23.94
N LYS A 109 3.24 -1.66 23.31
CA LYS A 109 4.20 -0.73 23.93
C LYS A 109 3.79 -0.20 25.33
N PRO A 110 2.55 0.28 25.55
CA PRO A 110 2.14 0.79 26.87
C PRO A 110 2.07 -0.31 27.95
N SER A 111 1.91 -1.59 27.60
CA SER A 111 1.85 -2.69 28.58
C SER A 111 3.23 -3.21 29.02
N ILE A 112 4.28 -2.94 28.24
CA ILE A 112 5.65 -3.43 28.53
C ILE A 112 6.42 -2.41 29.37
N GLU A 113 6.22 -1.11 29.15
CA GLU A 113 6.85 -0.04 29.96
C GLU A 113 6.41 -0.08 31.43
N ILE A 114 5.19 -0.54 31.73
CA ILE A 114 4.67 -0.62 33.10
C ILE A 114 5.31 -1.80 33.87
N ARG A 115 5.68 -2.90 33.19
CA ARG A 115 6.29 -4.08 33.83
C ARG A 115 7.81 -4.05 33.91
N GLY A 116 8.48 -3.16 33.17
CA GLY A 116 9.94 -3.01 33.22
C GLY A 116 10.45 -2.06 34.31
N ASN A 117 9.54 -1.40 35.02
CA ASN A 117 9.84 -0.44 36.09
C ASN A 117 9.46 -0.96 37.49
N GLU A 118 9.15 -2.25 37.62
CA GLU A 118 8.97 -2.97 38.89
C GLU A 118 10.21 -3.84 39.17
#